data_AF-A0A9Q3GD11-F1
#
_entry.id   AF-A0A9Q3GD11-F1
#
_cell.length_a   1.000
_cell.length_b   1.000
_cell.length_c   1.000
_cell.angle_alpha   90.00
_cell.angle_beta   90.00
_cell.angle_gamma   90.00
#
_symmetry.space_group_name_H-M   'P 1'
#
loop_
_entity.id
_entity.type
_entity.pdbx_description
1 polymer ?
#
loop_
_entity_poly.entity_id
_entity_poly.type
_entity_poly.pdbx_seq_one_letter_code
_entity_poly.pdbx_strand_id
1 'polypeptide(L)'
;MPGPNAPDMKTVGHFLSPLVDNLLDLVGPLEMKTFKHAEGCKIEVRLLTLIGDTGATHKVGGVASHSERYYCSWCLGNETGLSSLPLGPARIGERTREQEFQWQEATKTQRAKLVWEHGIHWSKMNRLTYQDPVRHMALGYMHNWLEGVLAHHFHKQWGFKDVSDVQRQRRKIRGGEHQNKNKLRQIGSGTEGNWEGQTVDLPDEEDESSESDLVIDGGELGGLFSDGYWRGF
;
A
#
# COMPACT_ATOMS: atom_id res chain seq x y z
N MET A 1 -1.94 -1.52 -4.19
CA MET A 1 -1.07 -1.43 -5.39
C MET A 1 -0.15 -0.21 -5.29
N PRO A 2 0.92 -0.30 -4.49
CA PRO A 2 2.03 0.63 -4.53
C PRO A 2 3.04 0.18 -5.60
N GLY A 3 3.64 1.15 -6.30
CA GLY A 3 4.69 0.89 -7.27
C GLY A 3 4.87 2.09 -8.20
N PRO A 4 6.09 2.29 -8.75
CA PRO A 4 6.37 3.43 -9.64
C PRO A 4 5.47 3.48 -10.88
N ASN A 5 4.95 2.32 -11.29
CA ASN A 5 4.06 2.16 -12.45
C ASN A 5 2.61 1.84 -12.04
N ALA A 6 2.24 2.09 -10.78
CA ALA A 6 0.88 1.83 -10.32
C ALA A 6 -0.12 2.76 -11.05
N PRO A 7 -1.28 2.23 -11.47
CA PRO A 7 -2.27 3.02 -12.20
C PRO A 7 -2.74 4.20 -11.35
N ASP A 8 -2.98 5.33 -12.01
CA ASP A 8 -3.59 6.49 -11.39
C ASP A 8 -5.06 6.21 -11.06
N MET A 9 -5.66 7.08 -10.25
CA MET A 9 -7.06 6.96 -9.83
C MET A 9 -8.04 6.98 -11.02
N LYS A 10 -7.74 7.73 -12.10
CA LYS A 10 -8.63 7.78 -13.27
C LYS A 10 -8.62 6.46 -14.01
N THR A 11 -7.44 5.89 -14.24
CA THR A 11 -7.24 4.58 -14.86
C THR A 11 -7.92 3.49 -14.03
N VAL A 12 -7.73 3.49 -12.71
CA VAL A 12 -8.46 2.57 -11.81
C VAL A 12 -9.98 2.75 -11.95
N GLY A 13 -10.47 3.98 -11.99
CA GLY A 13 -11.89 4.25 -12.22
C GLY A 13 -12.41 3.75 -13.57
N HIS A 14 -11.62 3.89 -14.64
CA HIS A 14 -11.99 3.34 -15.96
C HIS A 14 -12.07 1.82 -15.93
N PHE A 15 -11.11 1.15 -15.29
CA PHE A 15 -11.11 -0.29 -15.12
C PHE A 15 -12.29 -0.80 -14.27
N LEU A 16 -12.67 -0.07 -13.23
CA LEU A 16 -13.79 -0.44 -12.35
C LEU A 16 -15.17 -0.16 -12.95
N SER A 17 -15.27 0.74 -13.94
CA SER A 17 -16.55 1.14 -14.53
C SER A 17 -17.41 -0.05 -14.99
N PRO A 18 -16.91 -0.99 -15.83
CA PRO A 18 -17.72 -2.14 -16.26
C PRO A 18 -18.14 -3.06 -15.11
N LEU A 19 -17.31 -3.22 -14.09
CA LEU A 19 -17.66 -4.01 -12.91
C LEU A 19 -18.80 -3.34 -12.12
N VAL A 20 -18.71 -2.03 -11.91
CA VAL A 20 -19.76 -1.25 -11.24
C VAL A 20 -21.05 -1.24 -12.07
N ASP A 21 -20.95 -1.16 -13.39
CA ASP A 21 -22.11 -1.25 -14.30
C ASP A 21 -22.82 -2.60 -14.13
N ASN A 22 -22.08 -3.72 -14.18
CA ASN A 22 -22.65 -5.05 -13.95
C ASN A 22 -23.28 -5.17 -12.55
N LEU A 23 -22.66 -4.59 -11.51
CA LEU A 23 -23.22 -4.61 -10.17
C LEU A 23 -24.50 -3.77 -10.05
N LEU A 24 -24.64 -2.69 -10.82
CA LEU A 24 -25.86 -1.88 -10.87
C LEU A 24 -27.03 -2.64 -11.48
N ASP A 25 -26.78 -3.45 -12.51
CA ASP A 25 -27.78 -4.32 -13.13
C ASP A 25 -28.27 -5.42 -12.16
N LEU A 26 -27.47 -5.74 -11.13
CA LEU A 26 -27.74 -6.79 -10.14
C LEU A 26 -28.29 -6.26 -8.80
N VAL A 27 -28.58 -4.96 -8.67
CA VAL A 27 -29.11 -4.35 -7.44
C VAL A 27 -30.53 -4.86 -7.10
N GLY A 28 -31.26 -5.36 -8.10
CA GLY A 28 -32.60 -5.93 -7.91
C GLY A 28 -32.58 -7.42 -7.56
N PRO A 29 -33.67 -7.94 -6.97
CA PRO A 29 -33.82 -9.38 -6.77
C PRO A 29 -33.92 -10.10 -8.11
N LEU A 30 -33.00 -11.02 -8.35
CA LEU A 30 -32.98 -11.95 -9.48
C LEU A 30 -33.75 -13.19 -9.11
N GLU A 31 -34.53 -13.71 -10.05
CA GLU A 31 -35.22 -14.98 -9.86
C GLU A 31 -34.40 -16.11 -10.45
N MET A 32 -33.92 -17.02 -9.60
CA MET A 32 -33.11 -18.16 -10.01
C MET A 32 -33.77 -19.46 -9.59
N LYS A 33 -34.00 -20.35 -10.55
CA LYS A 33 -34.45 -21.71 -10.28
C LYS A 33 -33.26 -22.57 -9.90
N THR A 34 -33.40 -23.33 -8.82
CA THR A 34 -32.39 -24.30 -8.37
C THR A 34 -33.06 -25.66 -8.20
N PHE A 35 -32.27 -26.73 -8.11
CA PHE A 35 -32.81 -28.08 -7.91
C PHE A 35 -33.73 -28.17 -6.67
N LYS A 36 -33.40 -27.46 -5.59
CA LYS A 36 -34.20 -27.43 -4.35
C LYS A 36 -35.34 -26.39 -4.38
N HIS A 37 -35.33 -25.46 -5.34
CA HIS A 37 -36.32 -24.39 -5.49
C HIS A 37 -36.77 -24.31 -6.96
N ALA A 38 -37.62 -25.26 -7.38
CA ALA A 38 -38.13 -25.35 -8.75
C ALA A 38 -39.06 -24.17 -9.11
N GLU A 39 -39.73 -23.59 -8.12
CA GLU A 39 -40.55 -22.39 -8.26
C GLU A 39 -39.74 -21.09 -8.34
N GLY A 40 -38.41 -21.17 -8.18
CA GLY A 40 -37.52 -20.01 -8.15
C GLY A 40 -37.20 -19.54 -6.74
N CYS A 41 -36.04 -18.91 -6.56
CA CYS A 41 -35.66 -18.19 -5.37
C CYS A 41 -35.17 -16.79 -5.75
N LYS A 42 -35.49 -15.79 -4.90
CA LYS A 42 -35.03 -14.42 -5.09
C LYS A 42 -33.62 -14.30 -4.52
N ILE A 43 -32.67 -13.91 -5.37
CA ILE A 43 -31.27 -13.70 -5.01
C ILE A 43 -30.93 -12.25 -5.26
N GLU A 44 -30.25 -11.62 -4.31
CA GLU A 44 -29.74 -10.27 -4.46
C GLU A 44 -28.22 -10.29 -4.33
N VAL A 45 -27.52 -9.64 -5.25
CA VAL A 45 -26.06 -9.59 -5.25
C VAL A 45 -25.64 -8.19 -4.84
N ARG A 46 -24.88 -8.11 -3.75
CA ARG A 46 -24.32 -6.84 -3.26
C ARG A 46 -22.84 -6.98 -3.03
N LEU A 47 -22.08 -5.97 -3.42
CA LEU A 47 -20.70 -5.85 -2.95
C LEU A 47 -20.74 -5.46 -1.47
N LEU A 48 -20.03 -6.18 -0.61
CA LEU A 48 -20.08 -5.92 0.83
C LEU A 48 -19.01 -4.91 1.28
N THR A 49 -17.74 -5.18 1.00
CA THR A 49 -16.63 -4.38 1.54
C THR A 49 -15.48 -4.31 0.56
N LEU A 50 -14.87 -3.13 0.44
CA LEU A 50 -13.60 -2.92 -0.23
C LEU A 50 -12.46 -3.27 0.73
N ILE A 51 -11.71 -4.34 0.42
CA ILE A 51 -10.59 -4.83 1.22
C ILE A 51 -9.31 -4.71 0.39
N GLY A 52 -8.26 -4.10 0.97
CA GLY A 52 -6.98 -4.00 0.29
C GLY A 52 -5.90 -3.30 1.11
N ASP A 53 -4.73 -3.13 0.53
CA ASP A 53 -3.72 -2.21 1.07
C ASP A 53 -4.22 -0.77 1.01
N THR A 54 -3.74 0.07 1.92
CA THR A 54 -4.12 1.49 2.01
C THR A 54 -4.03 2.20 0.65
N GLY A 55 -2.99 1.92 -0.14
CA GLY A 55 -2.80 2.52 -1.46
C GLY A 55 -3.89 2.14 -2.47
N ALA A 56 -4.32 0.87 -2.53
CA ALA A 56 -5.41 0.48 -3.41
C ALA A 56 -6.77 0.96 -2.90
N THR A 57 -7.05 0.78 -1.60
CA THR A 57 -8.33 1.17 -1.02
C THR A 57 -8.60 2.65 -1.17
N HIS A 58 -7.57 3.50 -1.07
CA HIS A 58 -7.71 4.93 -1.29
C HIS A 58 -8.09 5.27 -2.73
N LYS A 59 -7.38 4.70 -3.71
CA LYS A 59 -7.67 4.92 -5.14
C LYS A 59 -9.05 4.41 -5.54
N VAL A 60 -9.44 3.23 -5.06
CA VAL A 60 -10.74 2.61 -5.38
C VAL A 60 -11.86 3.27 -4.59
N GLY A 61 -11.62 3.63 -3.33
CA GLY A 61 -12.63 4.10 -2.37
C GLY A 61 -12.78 5.61 -2.30
N GLY A 62 -12.03 6.39 -3.08
CA GLY A 62 -12.24 7.84 -3.14
C GLY A 62 -11.41 8.65 -2.14
N VAL A 63 -10.46 8.02 -1.44
CA VAL A 63 -9.69 8.66 -0.36
C VAL A 63 -8.35 9.16 -0.90
N ALA A 64 -7.91 10.32 -0.42
CA ALA A 64 -6.66 10.94 -0.80
C ALA A 64 -5.43 10.10 -0.41
N SER A 65 -4.29 10.36 -1.06
CA SER A 65 -3.01 9.69 -0.79
C SER A 65 -2.54 9.89 0.65
N HIS A 66 -1.64 9.01 1.13
CA HIS A 66 -0.96 9.13 2.41
C HIS A 66 -0.20 10.46 2.60
N SER A 67 0.19 11.11 1.50
CA SER A 67 0.91 12.38 1.47
C SER A 67 -0.01 13.61 1.54
N GLU A 68 -1.32 13.41 1.62
CA GLU A 68 -2.31 14.48 1.65
C GLU A 68 -2.72 14.78 3.09
N ARG A 69 -3.21 16.01 3.31
CA ARG A 69 -3.55 16.50 4.66
C ARG A 69 -4.48 15.57 5.43
N TYR A 70 -5.47 14.99 4.76
CA TYR A 70 -6.44 14.06 5.33
C TYR A 70 -6.40 12.74 4.57
N TYR A 71 -5.47 11.87 4.97
CA TYR A 71 -5.25 10.59 4.32
C TYR A 71 -6.11 9.46 4.90
N CYS A 72 -6.55 9.53 6.16
CA CYS A 72 -7.23 8.41 6.80
C CYS A 72 -8.63 8.16 6.20
N SER A 73 -8.94 6.89 5.93
CA SER A 73 -10.24 6.46 5.40
C SER A 73 -11.39 6.58 6.40
N TRP A 74 -11.10 6.55 7.71
CA TRP A 74 -12.13 6.53 8.76
C TRP A 74 -12.23 7.84 9.56
N CYS A 75 -11.20 8.67 9.59
CA CYS A 75 -11.20 9.90 10.39
C CYS A 75 -10.52 11.07 9.67
N LEU A 76 -10.76 12.27 10.20
CA LEU A 76 -10.13 13.52 9.75
C LEU A 76 -8.83 13.80 10.53
N GLY A 77 -8.05 12.75 10.76
CA GLY A 77 -6.69 12.87 11.31
C GLY A 77 -5.78 13.54 10.29
N ASN A 78 -4.89 14.43 10.76
CA ASN A 78 -3.89 15.09 9.94
C ASN A 78 -2.48 14.72 10.44
N GLU A 79 -1.44 15.11 9.70
CA GLU A 79 -0.05 14.79 10.04
C GLU A 79 0.48 15.50 11.31
N THR A 80 -0.28 16.45 11.89
CA THR A 80 0.17 17.14 13.10
C THR A 80 0.13 16.19 14.29
N GLY A 81 1.30 15.84 14.80
CA GLY A 81 1.42 14.92 15.95
C GLY A 81 1.37 13.43 15.58
N LEU A 82 1.87 13.02 14.40
CA LEU A 82 1.94 11.60 14.01
C LEU A 82 2.60 10.71 15.09
N SER A 83 3.51 11.25 15.89
CA SER A 83 4.14 10.55 17.03
C SER A 83 3.17 10.16 18.15
N SER A 84 2.08 10.89 18.33
CA SER A 84 1.03 10.58 19.32
C SER A 84 -0.19 9.90 18.70
N LEU A 85 -0.21 9.69 17.38
CA LEU A 85 -1.29 9.08 16.61
C LEU A 85 -2.69 9.52 17.05
N PRO A 86 -2.97 10.83 17.19
CA PRO A 86 -4.27 11.28 17.65
C PRO A 86 -5.34 10.93 16.63
N LEU A 87 -6.40 10.25 17.08
CA LEU A 87 -7.57 10.01 16.25
C LEU A 87 -8.30 11.35 16.01
N GLY A 88 -8.46 11.72 14.75
CA GLY A 88 -9.32 12.84 14.36
C GLY A 88 -10.81 12.50 14.49
N PRO A 89 -11.69 13.48 14.29
CA PRO A 89 -13.13 13.24 14.20
C PRO A 89 -13.45 12.18 13.14
N ALA A 90 -14.39 11.28 13.43
CA ALA A 90 -14.81 10.24 12.50
C ALA A 90 -15.40 10.85 11.22
N ARG A 91 -15.10 10.25 10.07
CA ARG A 91 -15.79 10.55 8.82
C ARG A 91 -17.21 10.01 8.89
N ILE A 92 -18.13 10.73 8.26
CA ILE A 92 -19.54 10.35 8.14
C ILE A 92 -19.78 9.96 6.69
N GLY A 93 -20.35 8.77 6.45
CA GLY A 93 -20.54 8.23 5.09
C GLY A 93 -21.34 9.15 4.17
N GLU A 94 -22.45 9.71 4.66
CA GLU A 94 -23.29 10.66 3.92
C GLU A 94 -22.51 11.92 3.51
N ARG A 95 -21.84 12.57 4.46
CA ARG A 95 -21.01 13.75 4.19
C ARG A 95 -19.86 13.44 3.24
N THR A 96 -19.25 12.26 3.36
CA THR A 96 -18.17 11.82 2.47
C THR A 96 -18.69 11.70 1.04
N ARG A 97 -19.86 11.09 0.86
CA ARG A 97 -20.51 10.96 -0.45
C ARG A 97 -20.87 12.32 -1.06
N GLU A 98 -21.38 13.27 -0.25
CA GLU A 98 -21.62 14.64 -0.71
C GLU A 98 -20.34 15.32 -1.23
N GLN A 99 -19.23 15.16 -0.50
CA GLN A 99 -17.92 15.69 -0.89
C GLN A 99 -17.41 15.07 -2.21
N GLU A 100 -17.66 13.78 -2.42
CA GLU A 100 -17.31 13.10 -3.67
C GLU A 100 -18.12 13.63 -4.85
N PHE A 101 -19.43 13.87 -4.69
CA PHE A 101 -20.26 14.48 -5.72
C PHE A 101 -19.81 15.91 -6.05
N GLN A 102 -19.51 16.72 -5.02
CA GLN A 102 -18.95 18.06 -5.22
C GLN A 102 -17.64 18.01 -6.02
N TRP A 103 -16.77 17.03 -5.74
CA TRP A 103 -15.55 16.83 -6.52
C TRP A 103 -15.84 16.42 -7.97
N GLN A 104 -16.83 15.56 -8.19
CA GLN A 104 -17.21 15.09 -9.52
C GLN A 104 -17.67 16.25 -10.42
N GLU A 105 -18.50 17.14 -9.88
CA GLU A 105 -19.06 18.30 -10.58
C GLU A 105 -18.05 19.46 -10.71
N ALA A 106 -17.02 19.50 -9.85
CA ALA A 106 -16.02 20.54 -9.83
C ALA A 106 -15.08 20.55 -11.05
N THR A 107 -14.57 21.74 -11.37
CA THR A 107 -13.52 21.95 -12.38
C THR A 107 -12.16 21.38 -11.92
N LYS A 108 -11.21 21.23 -12.84
CA LYS A 108 -9.86 20.69 -12.54
C LYS A 108 -9.15 21.45 -11.40
N THR A 109 -9.26 22.78 -11.35
CA THR A 109 -8.63 23.61 -10.31
C THR A 109 -9.34 23.46 -8.96
N GLN A 110 -10.67 23.42 -8.97
CA GLN A 110 -11.48 23.22 -7.76
C GLN A 110 -11.28 21.83 -7.14
N ARG A 111 -11.10 20.79 -7.96
CA ARG A 111 -10.86 19.41 -7.50
C ARG A 111 -9.64 19.29 -6.60
N ALA A 112 -8.52 19.93 -6.95
CA ALA A 112 -7.33 19.92 -6.12
C ALA A 112 -7.58 20.58 -4.75
N LYS A 113 -8.33 21.69 -4.75
CA LYS A 113 -8.74 22.37 -3.52
C LYS A 113 -9.65 21.49 -2.65
N LEU A 114 -10.64 20.82 -3.23
CA LEU A 114 -11.55 19.92 -2.50
C LEU A 114 -10.81 18.72 -1.89
N VAL A 115 -9.84 18.13 -2.62
CA VAL A 115 -8.99 17.07 -2.07
C VAL A 115 -8.17 17.59 -0.89
N TRP A 116 -7.59 18.78 -1.00
CA TRP A 116 -6.84 19.36 0.12
C TRP A 116 -7.74 19.68 1.34
N GLU A 117 -8.97 20.14 1.12
CA GLU A 117 -9.92 20.50 2.18
C GLU A 117 -10.57 19.29 2.86
N HIS A 118 -10.82 18.20 2.14
CA HIS A 118 -11.62 17.07 2.62
C HIS A 118 -10.89 15.72 2.60
N GLY A 119 -9.82 15.59 1.82
CA GLY A 119 -9.10 14.34 1.60
C GLY A 119 -9.88 13.32 0.78
N ILE A 120 -10.81 13.78 -0.05
CA ILE A 120 -11.77 12.93 -0.76
C ILE A 120 -11.88 13.37 -2.22
N HIS A 121 -12.03 12.41 -3.12
CA HIS A 121 -12.27 12.58 -4.55
C HIS A 121 -13.28 11.54 -5.05
N TRP A 122 -13.86 11.77 -6.23
CA TRP A 122 -14.89 10.87 -6.77
C TRP A 122 -14.40 9.43 -6.98
N SER A 123 -15.09 8.48 -6.34
CA SER A 123 -15.00 7.05 -6.66
C SER A 123 -16.19 6.57 -7.51
N LYS A 124 -15.91 5.68 -8.46
CA LYS A 124 -16.96 4.95 -9.22
C LYS A 124 -17.85 4.11 -8.32
N MET A 125 -17.35 3.69 -7.16
CA MET A 125 -18.09 2.90 -6.18
C MET A 125 -19.35 3.61 -5.67
N ASN A 126 -19.34 4.95 -5.62
CA ASN A 126 -20.49 5.73 -5.13
C ASN A 126 -21.72 5.71 -6.04
N ARG A 127 -21.60 5.12 -7.23
CA ARG A 127 -22.77 4.80 -8.05
C ARG A 127 -23.65 3.74 -7.38
N LEU A 128 -23.07 2.87 -6.54
CA LEU A 128 -23.78 1.88 -5.75
C LEU A 128 -24.39 2.55 -4.52
N THR A 129 -25.68 2.85 -4.54
CA THR A 129 -26.36 3.64 -3.50
C THR A 129 -26.31 3.01 -2.10
N TYR A 130 -26.21 1.67 -2.02
CA TYR A 130 -26.11 0.91 -0.78
C TYR A 130 -24.70 0.92 -0.14
N GLN A 131 -23.67 1.37 -0.87
CA GLN A 131 -22.28 1.37 -0.39
C GLN A 131 -21.96 2.63 0.43
N ASP A 132 -21.85 2.52 1.75
CA ASP A 132 -21.24 3.54 2.61
C ASP A 132 -19.70 3.60 2.40
N PRO A 133 -19.14 4.74 1.92
CA PRO A 133 -17.71 4.86 1.59
C PRO A 133 -16.78 4.80 2.80
N VAL A 134 -17.30 4.95 4.03
CA VAL A 134 -16.52 4.88 5.27
C VAL A 134 -16.69 3.51 5.93
N ARG A 135 -17.93 3.01 6.03
CA ARG A 135 -18.23 1.77 6.76
C ARG A 135 -17.92 0.50 5.97
N HIS A 136 -17.94 0.55 4.64
CA HIS A 136 -17.65 -0.60 3.79
C HIS A 136 -16.23 -0.57 3.23
N MET A 137 -15.30 0.07 3.94
CA MET A 137 -13.87 0.01 3.66
C MET A 137 -13.14 -0.71 4.80
N ALA A 138 -12.26 -1.65 4.46
CA ALA A 138 -11.42 -2.36 5.40
C ALA A 138 -9.99 -2.49 4.89
N LEU A 139 -9.03 -2.43 5.81
CA LEU A 139 -7.63 -2.73 5.51
C LEU A 139 -7.44 -4.24 5.41
N GLY A 140 -6.72 -4.67 4.37
CA GLY A 140 -6.24 -6.04 4.27
C GLY A 140 -5.24 -6.34 5.40
N TYR A 141 -5.44 -7.45 6.10
CA TYR A 141 -4.61 -7.84 7.24
C TYR A 141 -3.15 -8.10 6.84
N MET A 142 -2.91 -8.85 5.77
CA MET A 142 -1.56 -9.23 5.35
C MET A 142 -0.65 -8.02 5.11
N HIS A 143 -0.98 -7.18 4.13
CA HIS A 143 -0.08 -6.12 3.67
C HIS A 143 0.02 -4.94 4.64
N ASN A 144 -1.03 -4.66 5.42
CA ASN A 144 -1.00 -3.54 6.37
C ASN A 144 -0.45 -3.96 7.74
N TRP A 145 -0.92 -5.09 8.27
CA TRP A 145 -0.52 -5.54 9.60
C TRP A 145 0.75 -6.40 9.58
N LEU A 146 0.79 -7.47 8.78
CA LEU A 146 1.93 -8.39 8.76
C LEU A 146 3.14 -7.77 8.04
N GLU A 147 2.98 -7.35 6.79
CA GLU A 147 4.10 -6.80 6.01
C GLU A 147 4.37 -5.33 6.31
N GLY A 148 3.38 -4.60 6.82
CA GLY A 148 3.54 -3.20 7.21
C GLY A 148 4.06 -3.09 8.64
N VAL A 149 3.15 -3.22 9.60
CA VAL A 149 3.44 -2.97 11.03
C VAL A 149 4.43 -4.00 11.59
N LEU A 150 4.16 -5.29 11.42
CA LEU A 150 4.94 -6.35 12.05
C LEU A 150 6.34 -6.41 11.44
N ALA A 151 6.47 -6.46 10.11
CA ALA A 151 7.78 -6.44 9.45
C ALA A 151 8.59 -5.19 9.84
N HIS A 152 7.96 -4.00 9.89
CA HIS A 152 8.66 -2.80 10.35
C HIS A 152 9.20 -2.96 11.78
N HIS A 153 8.41 -3.52 12.71
CA HIS A 153 8.88 -3.75 14.07
C HIS A 153 10.05 -4.74 14.11
N PHE A 154 9.93 -5.87 13.41
CA PHE A 154 10.99 -6.88 13.35
C PHE A 154 12.30 -6.29 12.80
N HIS A 155 12.25 -5.61 11.66
CA HIS A 155 13.46 -5.13 11.00
C HIS A 155 14.01 -3.82 11.58
N LYS A 156 13.14 -2.86 11.94
CA LYS A 156 13.57 -1.51 12.34
C LYS A 156 13.65 -1.32 13.84
N GLN A 157 12.76 -1.95 14.61
CA GLN A 157 12.73 -1.78 16.07
C GLN A 157 13.54 -2.87 16.78
N TRP A 158 13.46 -4.11 16.30
CA TRP A 158 14.16 -5.26 16.91
C TRP A 158 15.45 -5.65 16.18
N GLY A 159 15.67 -5.13 14.98
CA GLY A 159 16.92 -5.32 14.25
C GLY A 159 17.10 -6.72 13.66
N PHE A 160 16.02 -7.50 13.51
CA PHE A 160 16.07 -8.76 12.76
C PHE A 160 16.45 -8.47 11.31
N LYS A 161 17.48 -9.16 10.81
CA LYS A 161 17.95 -9.01 9.45
C LYS A 161 17.49 -10.19 8.63
N ASP A 162 16.97 -9.91 7.43
CA ASP A 162 16.76 -10.98 6.47
C ASP A 162 18.10 -11.58 6.03
N VAL A 163 18.09 -12.88 5.77
CA VAL A 163 19.27 -13.58 5.19
C VAL A 163 19.73 -12.86 3.92
N SER A 164 18.79 -12.37 3.10
CA SER A 164 19.06 -11.63 1.87
C SER A 164 19.76 -10.29 2.13
N ASP A 165 19.36 -9.55 3.17
CA ASP A 165 19.98 -8.29 3.58
C ASP A 165 21.40 -8.51 4.14
N VAL A 166 21.59 -9.55 4.94
CA VAL A 166 22.92 -9.96 5.43
C VAL A 166 23.82 -10.34 4.25
N GLN A 167 23.31 -11.10 3.28
CA GLN A 167 24.03 -11.46 2.07
C GLN A 167 24.33 -10.23 1.20
N ARG A 168 23.40 -9.29 1.05
CA ARG A 168 23.57 -8.04 0.29
C ARG A 168 24.60 -7.13 0.95
N GLN A 169 24.59 -7.00 2.28
CA GLN A 169 25.64 -6.30 3.03
C GLN A 169 26.99 -6.99 2.85
N ARG A 170 27.07 -8.33 2.96
CA ARG A 170 28.31 -9.09 2.72
C ARG A 170 28.84 -8.92 1.30
N ARG A 171 27.96 -8.90 0.29
CA ARG A 171 28.33 -8.62 -1.12
C ARG A 171 28.84 -7.19 -1.29
N LYS A 172 28.22 -6.18 -0.66
CA LYS A 172 28.71 -4.79 -0.65
C LYS A 172 30.08 -4.65 0.02
N ILE A 173 30.32 -5.32 1.15
CA ILE A 173 31.62 -5.33 1.83
C ILE A 173 32.69 -5.96 0.94
N ARG A 174 32.42 -7.14 0.36
CA ARG A 174 33.34 -7.81 -0.56
C ARG A 174 33.63 -7.00 -1.83
N GLY A 175 32.62 -6.32 -2.38
CA GLY A 175 32.77 -5.43 -3.54
C GLY A 175 33.60 -4.18 -3.21
N GLY A 176 33.43 -3.61 -2.02
CA GLY A 176 34.24 -2.50 -1.52
C GLY A 176 35.70 -2.88 -1.30
N GLU A 177 35.98 -4.07 -0.77
CA GLU A 177 37.34 -4.60 -0.64
C GLU A 177 38.02 -4.84 -2.01
N HIS A 178 37.27 -5.30 -3.01
CA HIS A 178 37.79 -5.48 -4.37
C HIS A 178 38.12 -4.14 -5.05
N GLN A 179 37.27 -3.12 -4.89
CA GLN A 179 37.56 -1.77 -5.37
C GLN A 179 38.76 -1.14 -4.66
N ASN A 180 38.95 -1.39 -3.36
CA ASN A 180 40.09 -0.86 -2.61
C ASN A 180 41.42 -1.53 -3.02
N LYS A 181 41.39 -2.83 -3.35
CA LYS A 181 42.55 -3.54 -3.93
C LYS A 181 42.89 -3.05 -5.35
N ASN A 182 41.89 -2.70 -6.16
CA ASN A 182 42.13 -2.10 -7.48
C ASN A 182 42.68 -0.67 -7.37
N LYS A 183 42.24 0.12 -6.39
CA LYS A 183 42.79 1.45 -6.11
C LYS A 183 44.25 1.41 -5.64
N LEU A 184 44.62 0.44 -4.80
CA LEU A 184 46.03 0.24 -4.41
C LEU A 184 46.91 -0.22 -5.58
N ARG A 185 46.36 -0.98 -6.55
CA ARG A 185 47.06 -1.34 -7.78
C ARG A 185 47.22 -0.16 -8.75
N GLN A 186 46.26 0.77 -8.79
CA GLN A 186 46.25 1.90 -9.72
C GLN A 186 47.20 3.05 -9.32
N ILE A 187 47.73 3.05 -8.09
CA ILE A 187 48.78 4.00 -7.67
C ILE A 187 50.17 3.60 -8.26
N GLY A 188 50.29 2.42 -8.87
CA GLY A 188 51.55 1.88 -9.38
C GLY A 188 51.85 2.04 -10.88
N SER A 189 50.95 2.60 -11.69
CA SER A 189 51.21 2.75 -13.13
C SER A 189 50.54 3.99 -13.71
N GLY A 190 51.36 4.97 -14.09
CA GLY A 190 50.92 6.20 -14.71
C GLY A 190 50.54 6.07 -16.19
N THR A 191 49.87 7.15 -16.62
CA THR A 191 49.78 7.74 -17.97
C THR A 191 48.91 7.08 -19.07
N GLU A 192 48.01 7.95 -19.57
CA GLU A 192 47.45 8.09 -20.92
C GLU A 192 46.33 7.16 -21.42
N GLY A 193 45.28 7.77 -21.99
CA GLY A 193 44.38 7.12 -22.95
C GLY A 193 42.88 7.43 -22.79
N ASN A 194 42.35 8.26 -23.69
CA ASN A 194 40.91 8.47 -23.97
C ASN A 194 40.32 7.27 -24.75
N TRP A 195 39.04 6.91 -24.55
CA TRP A 195 38.00 6.67 -25.58
C TRP A 195 36.71 6.02 -25.01
N GLU A 196 35.61 6.31 -25.69
CA GLU A 196 34.18 6.13 -25.37
C GLU A 196 33.67 4.68 -25.24
N GLY A 197 32.54 4.53 -24.53
CA GLY A 197 31.71 3.32 -24.55
C GLY A 197 30.82 3.18 -23.32
N GLN A 198 29.74 3.96 -23.22
CA GLN A 198 28.78 3.83 -22.12
C GLN A 198 27.72 2.79 -22.49
N THR A 199 28.00 1.50 -22.22
CA THR A 199 26.96 0.45 -22.18
C THR A 199 26.23 0.55 -20.85
N VAL A 200 24.93 0.78 -20.91
CA VAL A 200 24.05 0.84 -19.73
C VAL A 200 23.52 -0.57 -19.52
N ASP A 201 24.16 -1.34 -18.63
CA ASP A 201 23.67 -2.65 -18.22
C ASP A 201 22.50 -2.47 -17.24
N LEU A 202 21.30 -2.85 -17.68
CA LEU A 202 20.12 -3.05 -16.84
C LEU A 202 20.24 -4.42 -16.17
N PRO A 203 20.10 -4.56 -14.84
CA PRO A 203 19.88 -5.87 -14.26
C PRO A 203 18.40 -6.25 -14.38
N ASP A 204 18.17 -7.42 -14.99
CA ASP A 204 16.91 -8.16 -14.91
C ASP A 204 16.62 -8.50 -13.44
N GLU A 205 15.52 -7.99 -12.90
CA GLU A 205 14.95 -8.46 -11.64
C GLU A 205 13.78 -9.41 -11.97
N GLU A 206 14.08 -10.70 -11.99
CA GLU A 206 13.08 -11.76 -11.88
C GLU A 206 12.54 -11.76 -10.44
N ASP A 207 11.28 -11.35 -10.29
CA ASP A 207 10.52 -11.44 -9.03
C ASP A 207 10.20 -12.92 -8.73
N GLU A 208 11.17 -13.65 -8.18
CA GLU A 208 10.90 -14.89 -7.45
C GLU A 208 10.52 -14.55 -6.01
N SER A 209 9.22 -14.69 -5.72
CA SER A 209 8.64 -14.83 -4.39
C SER A 209 9.34 -15.99 -3.65
N SER A 210 10.47 -15.69 -2.99
CA SER A 210 11.18 -16.65 -2.14
C SER A 210 10.80 -16.41 -0.69
N GLU A 211 10.33 -17.46 0.00
CA GLU A 211 10.21 -17.48 1.45
C GLU A 211 11.60 -17.17 2.04
N SER A 212 11.78 -15.95 2.55
CA SER A 212 13.05 -15.54 3.14
C SER A 212 13.11 -15.94 4.61
N ASP A 213 13.93 -16.94 4.92
CA ASP A 213 14.23 -17.31 6.30
C ASP A 213 14.79 -16.11 7.08
N LEU A 214 14.28 -15.90 8.30
CA LEU A 214 14.77 -14.88 9.23
C LEU A 214 15.99 -15.40 9.99
N VAL A 215 17.08 -14.64 10.00
CA VAL A 215 18.22 -14.96 10.87
C VAL A 215 17.89 -14.49 12.28
N ILE A 216 17.56 -15.43 13.17
CA ILE A 216 17.50 -15.18 14.61
C ILE A 216 18.93 -15.19 15.16
N ASP A 217 19.72 -14.19 14.79
CA ASP A 217 20.97 -13.90 15.49
C ASP A 217 20.69 -12.68 16.36
N GLY A 218 20.61 -12.90 17.68
CA GLY A 218 20.44 -11.81 18.63
C GLY A 218 21.56 -10.81 18.40
N GLY A 219 21.21 -9.54 18.18
CA GLY A 219 22.19 -8.48 17.94
C GLY A 219 23.26 -8.41 19.03
N GLU A 220 24.21 -7.47 18.90
CA GLU A 220 25.35 -7.31 19.84
C GLU A 220 24.97 -7.16 21.33
N LEU A 221 23.68 -7.04 21.66
CA LEU A 221 23.12 -6.95 23.00
C LEU A 221 22.42 -8.23 23.50
N GLY A 222 22.52 -9.35 22.79
CA GLY A 222 21.90 -10.63 23.17
C GLY A 222 20.45 -10.75 22.68
N GLY A 223 20.04 -11.97 22.33
CA GLY A 223 18.74 -12.24 21.74
C GLY A 223 17.55 -11.93 22.66
N LEU A 224 16.40 -11.69 22.04
CA LEU A 224 15.09 -11.41 22.68
C LEU A 224 14.66 -12.48 23.71
N PHE A 225 15.25 -13.67 23.66
CA PHE A 225 15.00 -14.79 24.57
C PHE A 225 16.14 -15.04 25.59
N SER A 226 17.08 -14.12 25.74
CA SER A 226 18.09 -14.23 26.80
C SER A 226 17.47 -13.88 28.16
N ASP A 227 17.68 -14.76 29.14
CA ASP A 227 17.01 -14.93 30.45
C ASP A 227 17.12 -13.75 31.46
N GLY A 228 17.12 -12.49 31.00
CA GLY A 228 17.35 -11.31 31.86
C GLY A 228 16.15 -10.39 32.12
N TYR A 229 15.20 -10.28 31.19
CA TYR A 229 14.30 -9.10 31.13
C TYR A 229 12.88 -9.30 31.69
N TRP A 230 12.49 -10.51 32.12
CA TRP A 230 11.10 -10.81 32.55
C TRP A 230 10.87 -10.81 34.07
N ARG A 231 11.78 -10.25 34.88
CA ARG A 231 11.50 -10.02 36.31
C ARG A 231 10.87 -8.65 36.51
N GLY A 232 9.55 -8.56 36.32
CA GLY A 232 8.78 -7.38 36.71
C GLY A 232 7.54 -7.16 35.85
N PHE A 233 6.55 -8.03 36.02
CA PHE A 233 5.15 -7.64 35.86
C PHE A 233 4.67 -7.01 37.17
#